data_AF-A0A7V5DAW6-F1
#
_entry.id   AF-A0A7V5DAW6-F1
#
_cell.length_a   1.000
_cell.length_b   1.000
_cell.length_c   1.000
_cell.angle_alpha   90.00
_cell.angle_beta   90.00
_cell.angle_gamma   90.00
#
_symmetry.space_group_name_H-M   'P 1'
#
loop_
_entity.id
_entity.type
_entity.pdbx_description
1 polymer ?
#
loop_
_entity_poly.entity_id
_entity_poly.type
_entity_poly.pdbx_seq_one_letter_code
_entity_poly.pdbx_strand_id
1 'polypeptide(L)'
;MESNEKEKEEKLFVKGLLFIKIGEYEKAKLIFEELLKKGYYREKCLNNLGIVEYALGNQAESENYFRQAIKTSELIPEAHYNLSIIYFSQAKLEEGKEELEIAKSVLPQTIERISRFTSRESINLLFIPSELHPDEFMMGFKTGINPEAYREIMKRLFGRSPQNKSIVISIICGAIILLFQIPILRKYLPNFCKRCGRVYCSLCDESPLENECGLCYTIYILKEKIPPEERIKFEIETSKRYYRKRWLVIISNIILPGMGYIIGDKNIRGFLLLSLWILLFEPLIISEFITRGLMPFSVEISFLEIASIVFIAFIVWILTVFRMRSWR
;
A
#
# COMPACT_ATOMS: atom_id res chain seq x y z
N MET A 1 -5.25 -36.01 20.13
CA MET A 1 -4.33 -35.34 21.07
C MET A 1 -3.10 -34.82 20.35
N GLU A 2 -2.39 -35.65 19.57
CA GLU A 2 -1.21 -35.24 18.78
C GLU A 2 -1.43 -34.05 17.83
N SER A 3 -2.60 -33.93 17.21
CA SER A 3 -2.92 -32.81 16.30
C SER A 3 -2.90 -31.44 17.00
N ASN A 4 -3.39 -31.37 18.24
CA ASN A 4 -3.47 -30.12 19.00
C ASN A 4 -2.10 -29.74 19.59
N GLU A 5 -1.27 -30.73 19.93
CA GLU A 5 0.09 -30.49 20.41
C GLU A 5 0.99 -29.98 19.29
N LYS A 6 0.94 -30.60 18.10
CA LYS A 6 1.68 -30.12 16.93
C LYS A 6 1.32 -28.68 16.57
N GLU A 7 0.01 -28.36 16.54
CA GLU A 7 -0.47 -27.00 16.31
C GLU A 7 0.05 -26.00 17.37
N LYS A 8 0.15 -26.41 18.63
CA LYS A 8 0.68 -25.55 19.70
C LYS A 8 2.17 -25.25 19.51
N GLU A 9 2.96 -26.25 19.16
CA GLU A 9 4.40 -26.07 18.97
C GLU A 9 4.72 -25.30 17.67
N GLU A 10 3.89 -25.45 16.63
CA GLU A 10 3.95 -24.63 15.42
C GLU A 10 3.76 -23.14 15.74
N LYS A 11 2.74 -22.81 16.56
CA LYS A 11 2.51 -21.45 17.05
C LYS A 11 3.71 -20.91 17.83
N LEU A 12 4.30 -21.76 18.67
CA LEU A 12 5.46 -21.39 19.47
C LEU A 12 6.67 -21.11 18.57
N PHE A 13 6.86 -21.90 17.50
CA PHE A 13 7.91 -21.68 16.51
C PHE A 13 7.74 -20.34 15.79
N VAL A 14 6.51 -20.02 15.32
CA VAL A 14 6.20 -18.70 14.72
C VAL A 14 6.60 -17.59 15.67
N LYS A 15 6.22 -17.70 16.94
CA LYS A 15 6.54 -16.68 17.96
C LYS A 15 8.05 -16.46 18.10
N GLY A 16 8.86 -17.52 18.01
CA GLY A 16 10.32 -17.43 17.99
C GLY A 16 10.84 -16.63 16.79
N LEU A 17 10.32 -16.90 15.59
CA LEU A 17 10.67 -16.14 14.38
C LEU A 17 10.32 -14.65 14.51
N LEU A 18 9.16 -14.35 15.06
CA LEU A 18 8.73 -12.97 15.30
C LEU A 18 9.67 -12.25 16.27
N PHE A 19 10.14 -12.93 17.32
CA PHE A 19 11.12 -12.37 18.25
C PHE A 19 12.46 -12.03 17.59
N ILE A 20 12.96 -12.88 16.68
CA ILE A 20 14.15 -12.55 15.86
C ILE A 20 13.90 -11.26 15.07
N LYS A 21 12.75 -11.13 14.40
CA LYS A 21 12.45 -9.97 13.57
C LYS A 21 12.41 -8.66 14.37
N ILE A 22 11.94 -8.70 15.61
CA ILE A 22 11.95 -7.53 16.52
C ILE A 22 13.24 -7.39 17.35
N GLY A 23 14.25 -8.24 17.13
CA GLY A 23 15.51 -8.16 17.85
C GLY A 23 15.44 -8.50 19.34
N GLU A 24 14.40 -9.22 19.76
CA GLU A 24 14.27 -9.75 21.13
C GLU A 24 14.90 -11.14 21.18
N TYR A 25 16.22 -11.20 20.98
CA TYR A 25 16.96 -12.43 20.71
C TYR A 25 16.96 -13.40 21.89
N GLU A 26 16.98 -12.90 23.12
CA GLU A 26 16.93 -13.71 24.34
C GLU A 26 15.59 -14.45 24.47
N LYS A 27 14.48 -13.79 24.09
CA LYS A 27 13.16 -14.44 24.08
C LYS A 27 13.06 -15.46 22.95
N ALA A 28 13.64 -15.18 21.79
CA ALA A 28 13.72 -16.14 20.68
C ALA A 28 14.51 -17.39 21.09
N LYS A 29 15.67 -17.21 21.76
CA LYS A 29 16.52 -18.30 22.26
C LYS A 29 15.74 -19.29 23.11
N LEU A 30 15.06 -18.79 24.14
CA LEU A 30 14.28 -19.62 25.06
C LEU A 30 13.23 -20.47 24.33
N ILE A 31 12.55 -19.87 23.35
CA ILE A 31 11.53 -20.55 22.55
C ILE A 31 12.15 -21.68 21.71
N PHE A 32 13.22 -21.41 20.98
CA PHE A 32 13.82 -22.43 20.12
C PHE A 32 14.50 -23.54 20.92
N GLU A 33 15.09 -23.23 22.08
CA GLU A 33 15.60 -24.24 23.00
C GLU A 33 14.48 -25.14 23.56
N GLU A 34 13.31 -24.57 23.90
CA GLU A 34 12.15 -25.34 24.35
C GLU A 34 11.66 -26.29 23.25
N LEU A 35 11.49 -25.79 22.02
CA LEU A 35 11.07 -26.59 20.87
C LEU A 35 12.06 -27.70 20.56
N LEU A 36 13.36 -27.39 20.61
CA LEU A 36 14.42 -28.34 20.39
C LEU A 36 14.43 -29.45 21.45
N LYS A 37 14.22 -29.12 22.73
CA LYS A 37 14.11 -30.10 23.83
C LYS A 37 12.92 -31.04 23.66
N LYS A 38 11.80 -30.53 23.13
CA LYS A 38 10.61 -31.34 22.83
C LYS A 38 10.73 -32.14 21.52
N GLY A 39 11.77 -31.90 20.73
CA GLY A 39 12.01 -32.60 19.46
C GLY A 39 11.25 -32.06 18.26
N TYR A 40 10.69 -30.85 18.34
CA TYR A 40 9.97 -30.22 17.23
C TYR A 40 10.89 -29.35 16.36
N TYR A 41 10.74 -29.45 15.04
CA TYR A 41 11.44 -28.63 14.04
C TYR A 41 12.95 -28.55 14.26
N ARG A 42 13.57 -29.68 14.65
CA ARG A 42 14.94 -29.73 15.20
C ARG A 42 15.93 -28.91 14.38
N GLU A 43 15.97 -29.18 13.08
CA GLU A 43 16.90 -28.62 12.14
C GLU A 43 16.64 -27.13 11.85
N LYS A 44 15.37 -26.72 11.79
CA LYS A 44 14.96 -25.31 11.66
C LYS A 44 15.25 -24.52 12.95
N CYS A 45 15.01 -25.12 14.12
CA CYS A 45 15.33 -24.55 15.42
C CYS A 45 16.84 -24.33 15.56
N LEU A 46 17.66 -25.29 15.13
CA LEU A 46 19.12 -25.15 15.12
C LEU A 46 19.58 -23.99 14.21
N ASN A 47 19.04 -23.88 12.98
CA ASN A 47 19.36 -22.75 12.11
C ASN A 47 18.96 -21.41 12.75
N ASN A 48 17.76 -21.29 13.29
CA ASN A 48 17.28 -20.06 13.91
C ASN A 48 18.04 -19.73 15.21
N LEU A 49 18.47 -20.72 15.99
CA LEU A 49 19.36 -20.52 17.15
C LEU A 49 20.72 -19.99 16.70
N GLY A 50 21.26 -20.45 15.57
CA GLY A 50 22.49 -19.90 15.01
C GLY A 50 22.40 -18.40 14.71
N ILE A 51 21.27 -17.94 14.18
CA ILE A 51 21.00 -16.52 13.94
C ILE A 51 20.91 -15.74 15.25
N VAL A 52 20.21 -16.30 16.23
CA VAL A 52 20.03 -15.70 17.56
C VAL A 52 21.36 -15.56 18.29
N GLU A 53 22.21 -16.58 18.30
CA GLU A 53 23.53 -16.52 18.94
C GLU A 53 24.46 -15.51 18.27
N TYR A 54 24.42 -15.41 16.93
CA TYR A 54 25.17 -14.37 16.24
C TYR A 54 24.74 -12.97 16.70
N ALA A 55 23.42 -12.75 16.81
CA ALA A 55 22.85 -11.49 17.26
C ALA A 55 23.24 -11.11 18.69
N LEU A 56 23.42 -12.12 19.55
CA LEU A 56 23.90 -11.97 20.92
C LEU A 56 25.43 -11.80 21.02
N GLY A 57 26.16 -11.84 19.90
CA GLY A 57 27.61 -11.72 19.85
C GLY A 57 28.38 -13.04 20.00
N ASN A 58 27.68 -14.17 20.11
CA ASN A 58 28.27 -15.50 20.32
C ASN A 58 28.56 -16.19 18.97
N GLN A 59 29.51 -15.66 18.21
CA GLN A 59 29.77 -16.11 16.84
C GLN A 59 30.23 -17.58 16.73
N ALA A 60 30.98 -18.08 17.72
CA ALA A 60 31.41 -19.48 17.73
C ALA A 60 30.23 -20.45 17.91
N GLU A 61 29.28 -20.09 18.77
CA GLU A 61 28.07 -20.90 19.00
C GLU A 61 27.13 -20.83 17.79
N SER A 62 27.06 -19.67 17.14
CA SER A 62 26.35 -19.50 15.86
C SER A 62 26.84 -20.49 14.79
N GLU A 63 28.16 -20.58 14.59
CA GLU A 63 28.77 -21.54 13.67
C GLU A 63 28.42 -22.99 14.03
N ASN A 64 28.51 -23.32 15.33
CA ASN A 64 28.18 -24.65 15.84
C ASN A 64 26.73 -25.03 15.54
N TYR A 65 25.78 -24.11 15.76
CA TYR A 65 24.37 -24.33 15.49
C TYR A 65 24.08 -24.54 13.99
N PHE A 66 24.67 -23.75 13.10
CA PHE A 66 24.50 -23.97 11.65
C PHE A 66 25.07 -25.33 11.22
N ARG A 67 26.25 -25.71 11.71
CA ARG A 67 26.83 -27.04 11.44
C ARG A 67 25.94 -28.17 11.97
N GLN A 68 25.33 -28.01 13.15
CA GLN A 68 24.40 -29.00 13.69
C GLN A 68 23.11 -29.08 12.86
N ALA A 69 22.60 -27.97 12.36
CA ALA A 69 21.44 -27.94 11.47
C ALA A 69 21.72 -28.76 10.20
N ILE A 70 22.84 -28.50 9.53
CA ILE A 70 23.30 -29.22 8.32
C ILE A 70 23.50 -30.72 8.61
N LYS A 71 24.06 -31.09 9.76
CA LYS A 71 24.21 -32.51 10.16
C LYS A 71 22.88 -33.20 10.43
N THR A 72 21.87 -32.46 10.88
CA THR A 72 20.54 -33.03 11.19
C THR A 72 19.74 -33.25 9.92
N SER A 73 19.87 -32.35 8.95
CA SER A 73 19.30 -32.51 7.61
C SER A 73 20.26 -31.89 6.60
N GLU A 74 20.76 -32.71 5.69
CA GLU A 74 21.62 -32.28 4.57
C GLU A 74 20.88 -31.34 3.60
N LEU A 75 19.57 -31.15 3.77
CA LEU A 75 18.68 -30.34 2.94
C LEU A 75 18.12 -29.13 3.72
N ILE A 76 18.98 -28.31 4.32
CA ILE A 76 18.62 -26.97 4.84
C ILE A 76 19.48 -25.91 4.15
N PRO A 77 19.07 -25.43 2.96
CA PRO A 77 19.84 -24.47 2.19
C PRO A 77 20.09 -23.16 2.93
N GLU A 78 19.18 -22.76 3.83
CA GLU A 78 19.33 -21.57 4.66
C GLU A 78 20.52 -21.68 5.61
N ALA A 79 20.77 -22.86 6.18
CA ALA A 79 21.89 -23.10 7.10
C ALA A 79 23.23 -23.07 6.35
N HIS A 80 23.28 -23.60 5.13
CA HIS A 80 24.44 -23.48 4.23
C HIS A 80 24.72 -22.00 3.89
N TYR A 81 23.70 -21.23 3.51
CA TYR A 81 23.86 -19.80 3.27
C TYR A 81 24.38 -19.08 4.52
N ASN A 82 23.76 -19.31 5.68
CA ASN A 82 24.13 -18.67 6.93
C ASN A 82 25.55 -19.01 7.37
N LEU A 83 25.97 -20.27 7.21
CA LEU A 83 27.33 -20.71 7.49
C LEU A 83 28.35 -20.05 6.54
N SER A 84 27.99 -19.86 5.26
CA SER A 84 28.84 -19.12 4.31
C SER A 84 29.14 -17.69 4.79
N ILE A 85 28.13 -17.01 5.34
CA ILE A 85 28.29 -15.66 5.90
C ILE A 85 29.24 -15.66 7.10
N ILE A 86 29.12 -16.67 7.98
CA ILE A 86 30.06 -16.83 9.10
C ILE A 86 31.48 -17.06 8.60
N TYR A 87 31.70 -17.95 7.63
CA TYR A 87 33.02 -18.19 7.07
C TYR A 87 33.62 -16.97 6.37
N PHE A 88 32.83 -16.20 5.61
CA PHE A 88 33.30 -14.95 5.02
C PHE A 88 33.70 -13.93 6.09
N SER A 89 32.96 -13.84 7.19
CA SER A 89 33.34 -12.95 8.31
C SER A 89 34.61 -13.38 9.03
N GLN A 90 34.96 -14.68 8.97
CA GLN A 90 36.19 -15.25 9.52
C GLN A 90 37.35 -15.29 8.49
N ALA A 91 37.18 -14.71 7.29
CA ALA A 91 38.12 -14.78 6.18
C ALA A 91 38.43 -16.20 5.65
N LYS A 92 37.58 -17.19 5.95
CA LYS A 92 37.59 -18.55 5.40
C LYS A 92 36.88 -18.57 4.04
N LEU A 93 37.54 -18.02 3.03
CA LEU A 93 36.88 -17.71 1.74
C LEU A 93 36.50 -18.94 0.94
N GLU A 94 37.30 -20.01 1.00
CA GLU A 94 37.04 -21.21 0.19
C GLU A 94 35.89 -22.03 0.79
N GLU A 95 35.91 -22.24 2.11
CA GLU A 95 34.80 -22.88 2.82
C GLU A 95 33.51 -22.07 2.67
N GLY A 96 33.59 -20.74 2.74
CA GLY A 96 32.43 -19.86 2.52
C GLY A 96 31.82 -20.01 1.12
N LYS A 97 32.65 -20.11 0.07
CA LYS A 97 32.16 -20.31 -1.29
C LYS A 97 31.49 -21.66 -1.46
N GLU A 98 32.07 -22.73 -0.92
CA GLU A 98 31.50 -24.08 -1.00
C GLU A 98 30.09 -24.11 -0.42
N GLU A 99 29.91 -23.60 0.80
CA GLU A 99 28.59 -23.54 1.45
C GLU A 99 27.60 -22.65 0.68
N LEU A 100 28.07 -21.53 0.13
CA LEU A 100 27.22 -20.64 -0.66
C LEU A 100 26.75 -21.31 -1.97
N GLU A 101 27.60 -22.08 -2.64
CA GLU A 101 27.22 -22.80 -3.87
C GLU A 101 26.21 -23.91 -3.59
N ILE A 102 26.35 -24.63 -2.47
CA ILE A 102 25.33 -25.59 -2.02
C ILE A 102 23.99 -24.87 -1.82
N ALA A 103 23.99 -23.75 -1.10
CA ALA A 103 22.77 -22.99 -0.86
C ALA A 103 22.13 -22.46 -2.16
N LYS A 104 22.93 -21.97 -3.12
CA LYS A 104 22.47 -21.49 -4.44
C LYS A 104 21.90 -22.58 -5.31
N SER A 105 22.36 -23.82 -5.19
CA SER A 105 21.82 -24.94 -5.96
C SER A 105 20.35 -25.20 -5.66
N VAL A 106 19.89 -24.82 -4.46
CA VAL A 106 18.50 -25.02 -4.01
C VAL A 106 17.71 -23.70 -3.94
N LEU A 107 18.33 -22.59 -3.51
CA LEU A 107 17.69 -21.28 -3.32
C LEU A 107 18.32 -20.15 -4.18
N PRO A 108 18.45 -20.31 -5.52
CA PRO A 108 19.16 -19.34 -6.35
C PRO A 108 18.51 -17.95 -6.32
N GLN A 109 17.18 -17.89 -6.43
CA GLN A 109 16.42 -16.64 -6.47
C GLN A 109 16.45 -15.91 -5.11
N THR A 110 16.28 -16.65 -4.01
CA THR A 110 16.30 -16.10 -2.65
C THR A 110 17.67 -15.49 -2.33
N ILE A 111 18.75 -16.20 -2.65
CA ILE A 111 20.12 -15.74 -2.41
C ILE A 111 20.46 -14.54 -3.28
N GLU A 112 20.10 -14.58 -4.58
CA GLU A 112 20.30 -13.45 -5.48
C GLU A 112 19.59 -12.20 -4.96
N ARG A 113 18.33 -12.34 -4.52
CA ARG A 113 17.57 -11.25 -3.90
C ARG A 113 18.28 -10.69 -2.67
N ILE A 114 18.72 -11.54 -1.75
CA ILE A 114 19.37 -11.09 -0.51
C ILE A 114 20.73 -10.45 -0.78
N SER A 115 21.53 -11.00 -1.69
CA SER A 115 22.85 -10.45 -2.04
C SER A 115 22.80 -9.02 -2.58
N ARG A 116 21.67 -8.61 -3.18
CA ARG A 116 21.48 -7.24 -3.69
C ARG A 116 21.23 -6.23 -2.57
N PHE A 117 20.78 -6.67 -1.40
CA PHE A 117 20.36 -5.81 -0.28
C PHE A 117 21.16 -6.06 1.01
N THR A 118 22.20 -6.91 0.97
CA THR A 118 22.98 -7.26 2.15
C THR A 118 23.59 -6.00 2.77
N SER A 119 23.04 -5.58 3.91
CA SER A 119 23.63 -4.57 4.78
C SER A 119 24.19 -5.29 6.00
N ARG A 120 25.48 -5.05 6.31
CA ARG A 120 26.13 -5.58 7.51
C ARG A 120 25.48 -5.10 8.82
N GLU A 121 24.67 -4.04 8.76
CA GLU A 121 24.07 -3.41 9.94
C GLU A 121 22.76 -4.08 10.40
N SER A 122 22.12 -4.89 9.55
CA SER A 122 20.81 -5.49 9.84
C SER A 122 20.87 -7.02 9.74
N ILE A 123 20.74 -7.69 10.88
CA ILE A 123 20.72 -9.16 10.99
C ILE A 123 19.63 -9.78 10.12
N ASN A 124 18.47 -9.10 10.02
CA ASN A 124 17.35 -9.51 9.17
C ASN A 124 17.66 -9.50 7.67
N LEU A 125 18.75 -8.85 7.25
CA LEU A 125 19.23 -8.78 5.86
C LEU A 125 20.55 -9.54 5.66
N LEU A 126 21.08 -10.13 6.74
CA LEU A 126 22.37 -10.84 6.74
C LEU A 126 22.17 -12.36 6.76
N PHE A 127 21.17 -12.85 7.48
CA PHE A 127 20.87 -14.29 7.59
C PHE A 127 19.47 -14.63 7.10
N ILE A 128 19.32 -15.87 6.62
CA ILE A 128 18.06 -16.46 6.20
C ILE A 128 17.52 -17.32 7.36
N PRO A 129 16.49 -16.86 8.10
CA PRO A 129 15.82 -17.75 9.05
C PRO A 129 15.16 -18.90 8.30
N SER A 130 15.09 -20.07 8.93
CA SER A 130 14.27 -21.16 8.39
C SER A 130 12.80 -20.76 8.59
N GLU A 131 12.17 -20.28 7.51
CA GLU A 131 10.83 -19.70 7.54
C GLU A 131 9.73 -20.76 7.70
N LEU A 132 8.57 -20.25 8.13
CA LEU A 132 7.28 -20.91 8.01
C LEU A 132 6.71 -20.57 6.62
N HIS A 133 6.10 -21.54 5.94
CA HIS A 133 5.41 -21.34 4.67
C HIS A 133 4.30 -20.26 4.78
N PRO A 134 3.81 -19.70 3.67
CA PRO A 134 2.74 -18.68 3.69
C PRO A 134 1.49 -19.09 4.48
N ASP A 135 1.12 -20.38 4.43
CA ASP A 135 -0.05 -20.96 5.13
C ASP A 135 0.08 -20.88 6.65
N GLU A 136 1.32 -21.01 7.10
CA GLU A 136 1.80 -21.13 8.46
C GLU A 136 1.91 -19.71 9.11
N PHE A 137 2.24 -18.67 8.33
CA PHE A 137 2.08 -17.24 8.72
C PHE A 137 0.60 -16.86 8.89
N MET A 138 -0.27 -17.32 7.98
CA MET A 138 -1.72 -17.10 8.07
C MET A 138 -2.35 -17.80 9.28
N MET A 139 -1.75 -18.91 9.73
CA MET A 139 -2.14 -19.59 10.96
C MET A 139 -1.85 -18.75 12.21
N GLY A 140 -0.76 -17.97 12.24
CA GLY A 140 -0.49 -17.00 13.30
C GLY A 140 -1.56 -15.90 13.41
N PHE A 141 -2.11 -15.45 12.27
CA PHE A 141 -3.21 -14.47 12.22
C PHE A 141 -4.54 -15.05 12.72
N LYS A 142 -4.84 -16.32 12.38
CA LYS A 142 -6.10 -17.00 12.79
C LYS A 142 -6.12 -17.43 14.26
N THR A 143 -4.96 -17.63 14.89
CA THR A 143 -4.89 -18.40 16.16
C THR A 143 -4.52 -17.59 17.40
N GLY A 144 -4.40 -16.26 17.30
CA GLY A 144 -4.26 -15.39 18.48
C GLY A 144 -2.92 -15.49 19.21
N ILE A 145 -1.84 -15.86 18.50
CA ILE A 145 -0.48 -15.82 19.05
C ILE A 145 -0.18 -14.36 19.47
N ASN A 146 0.08 -14.20 20.77
CA ASN A 146 0.12 -12.94 21.54
C ASN A 146 0.02 -11.63 20.73
N PRO A 147 -1.10 -10.88 20.86
CA PRO A 147 -1.31 -9.59 20.22
C PRO A 147 -0.15 -8.61 20.35
N GLU A 148 0.68 -8.70 21.38
CA GLU A 148 1.82 -7.80 21.62
C GLU A 148 2.98 -7.97 20.66
N ALA A 149 3.37 -9.21 20.30
CA ALA A 149 4.48 -9.42 19.37
C ALA A 149 4.08 -8.94 17.97
N TYR A 150 2.88 -9.29 17.53
CA TYR A 150 2.32 -8.77 16.28
C TYR A 150 2.13 -7.26 16.35
N ARG A 151 1.60 -6.70 17.45
CA ARG A 151 1.43 -5.26 17.63
C ARG A 151 2.76 -4.50 17.66
N GLU A 152 3.82 -5.06 18.22
CA GLU A 152 5.15 -4.43 18.24
C GLU A 152 5.84 -4.54 16.88
N ILE A 153 5.67 -5.67 16.17
CA ILE A 153 6.07 -5.82 14.76
C ILE A 153 5.32 -4.79 13.92
N MET A 154 4.00 -4.71 14.00
CA MET A 154 3.20 -3.74 13.27
C MET A 154 3.53 -2.29 13.67
N LYS A 155 3.86 -2.03 14.93
CA LYS A 155 4.26 -0.69 15.41
C LYS A 155 5.66 -0.29 14.95
N ARG A 156 6.57 -1.24 14.72
CA ARG A 156 7.90 -1.00 14.13
C ARG A 156 7.86 -0.96 12.60
N LEU A 157 7.09 -1.84 11.97
CA LEU A 157 6.85 -1.93 10.52
C LEU A 157 5.95 -0.81 9.98
N PHE A 158 5.12 -0.19 10.80
CA PHE A 158 4.29 0.94 10.34
C PHE A 158 4.59 2.25 11.08
N GLY A 159 5.54 2.26 12.03
CA GLY A 159 5.63 3.36 12.98
C GLY A 159 4.27 3.62 13.65
N ARG A 160 4.03 4.84 14.13
CA ARG A 160 2.64 5.32 14.27
C ARG A 160 2.03 5.39 12.85
N SER A 161 1.44 4.30 12.37
CA SER A 161 0.94 4.21 11.00
C SER A 161 0.07 5.40 10.61
N PRO A 162 0.37 6.08 9.48
CA PRO A 162 -0.51 7.08 8.86
C PRO A 162 -1.75 6.45 8.20
N GLN A 163 -1.90 5.12 8.16
CA GLN A 163 -2.96 4.46 7.38
C GLN A 163 -4.38 4.69 7.94
N ASN A 164 -4.53 4.93 9.25
CA ASN A 164 -5.80 5.42 9.75
C ASN A 164 -5.95 6.93 9.55
N LYS A 165 -4.86 7.68 9.40
CA LYS A 165 -4.95 9.11 9.10
C LYS A 165 -5.28 9.37 7.64
N SER A 166 -4.82 8.60 6.65
CA SER A 166 -5.22 8.82 5.25
C SER A 166 -6.71 8.58 5.05
N ILE A 167 -7.25 7.51 5.64
CA ILE A 167 -8.69 7.22 5.63
C ILE A 167 -9.45 8.27 6.45
N VAL A 168 -9.01 8.60 7.66
CA VAL A 168 -9.67 9.62 8.49
C VAL A 168 -9.58 11.01 7.87
N ILE A 169 -8.46 11.41 7.28
CA ILE A 169 -8.29 12.66 6.53
C ILE A 169 -9.18 12.63 5.29
N SER A 170 -9.28 11.51 4.58
CA SER A 170 -10.18 11.38 3.42
C SER A 170 -11.65 11.47 3.82
N ILE A 171 -12.03 10.88 4.96
CA ILE A 171 -13.37 10.97 5.55
C ILE A 171 -13.64 12.40 6.02
N ILE A 172 -12.69 13.06 6.70
CA ILE A 172 -12.81 14.46 7.16
C ILE A 172 -12.92 15.40 5.96
N CYS A 173 -12.06 15.27 4.95
CA CYS A 173 -12.12 16.04 3.72
C CYS A 173 -13.43 15.78 2.96
N GLY A 174 -13.87 14.52 2.87
CA GLY A 174 -15.16 14.14 2.29
C GLY A 174 -16.34 14.73 3.06
N ALA A 175 -16.32 14.69 4.39
CA ALA A 175 -17.33 15.29 5.25
C ALA A 175 -17.37 16.81 5.11
N ILE A 176 -16.22 17.48 5.06
CA ILE A 176 -16.11 18.92 4.80
C ILE A 176 -16.71 19.25 3.42
N ILE A 177 -16.36 18.50 2.37
CA ILE A 177 -16.91 18.70 1.02
C ILE A 177 -18.43 18.50 1.01
N LEU A 178 -18.95 17.50 1.73
CA LEU A 178 -20.40 17.25 1.85
C LEU A 178 -21.11 18.34 2.66
N LEU A 179 -20.49 18.87 3.73
CA LEU A 179 -21.00 20.01 4.49
C LEU A 179 -21.16 21.25 3.60
N PHE A 180 -20.18 21.53 2.73
CA PHE A 180 -20.26 22.61 1.74
C PHE A 180 -21.27 22.39 0.60
N GLN A 181 -21.88 21.19 0.51
CA GLN A 181 -22.96 20.90 -0.44
C GLN A 181 -24.36 21.08 0.16
N ILE A 182 -24.48 21.33 1.48
CA ILE A 182 -25.77 21.56 2.12
C ILE A 182 -26.41 22.83 1.55
N PRO A 183 -27.66 22.77 1.03
CA PRO A 183 -28.32 23.90 0.35
C PRO A 183 -28.38 25.18 1.18
N ILE A 184 -28.58 25.04 2.49
CA ILE A 184 -28.66 26.16 3.44
C ILE A 184 -27.32 26.92 3.51
N LEU A 185 -26.19 26.22 3.53
CA LEU A 185 -24.85 26.83 3.54
C LEU A 185 -24.49 27.41 2.17
N ARG A 186 -24.93 26.78 1.08
CA ARG A 186 -24.73 27.27 -0.30
C ARG A 186 -25.44 28.59 -0.61
N LYS A 187 -26.55 28.90 0.06
CA LYS A 187 -27.28 30.17 -0.13
C LYS A 187 -26.42 31.40 0.19
N TYR A 188 -25.52 31.27 1.16
CA TYR A 188 -24.65 32.35 1.63
C TYR A 188 -23.31 32.44 0.89
N LEU A 189 -23.03 31.49 -0.01
CA LEU A 189 -21.80 31.46 -0.79
C LEU A 189 -22.00 32.07 -2.18
N PRO A 190 -20.97 32.68 -2.77
CA PRO A 190 -21.01 33.11 -4.16
C PRO A 190 -21.24 31.91 -5.08
N ASN A 191 -22.27 31.98 -5.92
CA ASN A 191 -22.61 30.93 -6.87
C ASN A 191 -22.07 31.26 -8.26
N PHE A 192 -21.82 30.23 -9.05
CA PHE A 192 -21.48 30.39 -10.47
C PHE A 192 -22.75 30.24 -11.31
N CYS A 193 -23.01 31.19 -12.19
CA CYS A 193 -24.09 31.09 -13.15
C CYS A 193 -23.83 29.91 -14.09
N LYS A 194 -24.79 28.97 -14.22
CA LYS A 194 -24.66 27.81 -15.13
C LYS A 194 -24.46 28.21 -16.59
N ARG A 195 -25.01 29.36 -17.00
CA ARG A 195 -24.99 29.84 -18.38
C ARG A 195 -23.71 30.62 -18.72
N CYS A 196 -23.42 31.71 -17.98
CA CYS A 196 -22.25 32.56 -18.27
C CYS A 196 -21.02 32.30 -17.40
N GLY A 197 -21.14 31.52 -16.32
CA GLY A 197 -20.05 31.25 -15.38
C GLY A 197 -19.64 32.46 -14.53
N ARG A 198 -20.39 33.57 -14.55
CA ARG A 198 -20.16 34.72 -13.67
C ARG A 198 -20.44 34.31 -12.21
N VAL A 199 -19.59 34.79 -11.30
CA VAL A 199 -19.85 34.69 -9.87
C VAL A 199 -20.95 35.69 -9.51
N TYR A 200 -22.03 35.22 -8.91
CA TYR A 200 -23.14 36.05 -8.45
C TYR A 200 -23.58 35.62 -7.04
N CYS A 201 -24.07 36.56 -6.25
CA CYS A 201 -24.62 36.26 -4.94
C CYS A 201 -26.11 35.97 -5.10
N SER A 202 -26.58 34.81 -4.62
CA SER A 202 -28.01 34.46 -4.70
C SER A 202 -28.92 35.34 -3.83
N LEU A 203 -28.36 36.10 -2.89
CA LEU A 203 -29.08 37.07 -2.07
C LEU A 203 -29.09 38.48 -2.68
N CYS A 204 -28.09 38.84 -3.48
CA CYS A 204 -27.94 40.20 -4.02
C CYS A 204 -28.36 40.34 -5.48
N ASP A 205 -28.37 39.24 -6.24
CA ASP A 205 -28.71 39.24 -7.67
C ASP A 205 -30.16 38.79 -7.83
N GLU A 206 -31.01 39.65 -8.39
CA GLU A 206 -32.46 39.45 -8.55
C GLU A 206 -32.79 38.53 -9.74
N SER A 207 -32.20 37.34 -9.78
CA SER A 207 -32.54 36.33 -10.78
C SER A 207 -33.70 35.47 -10.29
N PRO A 208 -34.83 35.39 -11.02
CA PRO A 208 -35.91 34.47 -10.70
C PRO A 208 -35.58 33.02 -11.11
N LEU A 209 -34.46 32.78 -11.80
CA LEU A 209 -34.05 31.47 -12.28
C LEU A 209 -33.07 30.79 -11.31
N GLU A 210 -33.33 29.52 -11.01
CA GLU A 210 -32.40 28.71 -10.22
C GLU A 210 -31.05 28.55 -10.93
N ASN A 211 -29.96 28.92 -10.25
CA ASN A 211 -28.58 28.76 -10.72
C ASN A 211 -28.19 29.61 -11.95
N GLU A 212 -28.98 30.61 -12.34
CA GLU A 212 -28.61 31.61 -13.36
C GLU A 212 -28.53 33.02 -12.76
N CYS A 213 -27.65 33.87 -13.27
CA CYS A 213 -27.53 35.25 -12.78
C CYS A 213 -28.56 36.18 -13.44
N GLY A 214 -28.87 37.30 -12.79
CA GLY A 214 -29.86 38.28 -13.26
C GLY A 214 -29.48 38.90 -14.61
N LEU A 215 -28.18 39.00 -14.89
CA LEU A 215 -27.68 39.44 -16.20
C LEU A 215 -28.07 38.45 -17.32
N CYS A 216 -27.92 37.15 -17.10
CA CYS A 216 -28.34 36.13 -18.07
C CYS A 216 -29.87 36.12 -18.24
N TYR A 217 -30.62 36.25 -17.14
CA TYR A 217 -32.07 36.39 -17.20
C TYR A 217 -32.48 37.58 -18.08
N THR A 218 -31.85 38.74 -17.88
CA THR A 218 -32.16 39.96 -18.63
C THR A 218 -31.81 39.83 -20.12
N ILE A 219 -30.63 39.30 -20.43
CA ILE A 219 -30.14 39.16 -21.82
C ILE A 219 -30.95 38.14 -22.62
N TYR A 220 -31.28 36.99 -22.02
CA TYR A 220 -31.85 35.86 -22.76
C TYR A 220 -33.38 35.72 -22.64
N ILE A 221 -33.97 36.11 -21.51
CA ILE A 221 -35.43 36.01 -21.31
C ILE A 221 -36.10 37.34 -21.59
N LEU A 222 -35.68 38.41 -20.92
CA LEU A 222 -36.37 39.70 -21.06
C LEU A 222 -36.16 40.32 -22.43
N LYS A 223 -34.98 40.18 -23.05
CA LYS A 223 -34.61 40.57 -24.44
C LYS A 223 -34.91 42.02 -24.88
N GLU A 224 -35.70 42.81 -24.17
CA GLU A 224 -36.26 44.09 -24.63
C GLU A 224 -35.40 45.30 -24.22
N LYS A 225 -34.47 45.13 -23.27
CA LYS A 225 -33.70 46.25 -22.68
C LYS A 225 -32.25 46.38 -23.15
N ILE A 226 -31.79 45.56 -24.10
CA ILE A 226 -30.36 45.47 -24.46
C ILE A 226 -30.19 45.47 -25.98
N PRO A 227 -29.33 46.36 -26.55
CA PRO A 227 -29.02 46.39 -27.98
C PRO A 227 -28.56 45.02 -28.51
N PRO A 228 -28.89 44.68 -29.76
CA PRO A 228 -28.54 43.36 -30.33
C PRO A 228 -27.02 43.13 -30.39
N GLU A 229 -26.23 44.17 -30.60
CA GLU A 229 -24.76 44.07 -30.69
C GLU A 229 -24.12 43.62 -29.36
N GLU A 230 -24.56 44.19 -28.24
CA GLU A 230 -24.06 43.82 -26.91
C GLU A 230 -24.43 42.39 -26.53
N ARG A 231 -25.63 41.94 -26.95
CA ARG A 231 -26.09 40.56 -26.76
C ARG A 231 -25.23 39.57 -27.52
N ILE A 232 -24.95 39.84 -28.80
CA ILE A 232 -24.11 38.98 -29.64
C ILE A 232 -22.70 38.89 -29.04
N LYS A 233 -22.13 40.02 -28.57
CA LYS A 233 -20.82 40.03 -27.91
C LYS A 233 -20.81 39.15 -26.66
N PHE A 234 -21.85 39.26 -25.81
CA PHE A 234 -22.01 38.43 -24.62
C PHE A 234 -22.21 36.94 -24.95
N GLU A 235 -22.98 36.61 -25.99
CA GLU A 235 -23.16 35.24 -26.48
C GLU A 235 -21.86 34.61 -26.98
N ILE A 236 -21.05 35.37 -27.73
CA ILE A 236 -19.74 34.91 -28.20
C ILE A 236 -18.81 34.66 -27.00
N GLU A 237 -18.80 35.56 -26.01
CA GLU A 237 -17.95 35.43 -24.83
C GLU A 237 -18.36 34.23 -23.96
N THR A 238 -19.66 34.06 -23.72
CA THR A 238 -20.19 32.89 -23.00
C THR A 238 -19.94 31.59 -23.73
N SER A 239 -20.09 31.55 -25.06
CA SER A 239 -19.78 30.39 -25.90
C SER A 239 -18.28 30.00 -25.84
N LYS A 240 -17.38 30.97 -25.96
CA LYS A 240 -15.92 30.74 -25.81
C LYS A 240 -15.58 30.17 -24.43
N ARG A 241 -16.20 30.69 -23.37
CA ARG A 241 -16.00 30.19 -22.00
C ARG A 241 -16.58 28.79 -21.81
N TYR A 242 -17.76 28.52 -22.36
CA TYR A 242 -18.38 27.20 -22.35
C TYR A 242 -17.45 26.17 -23.01
N TYR A 243 -16.88 26.49 -24.16
CA TYR A 243 -15.93 25.63 -24.86
C TYR A 243 -14.67 25.38 -24.02
N ARG A 244 -14.10 26.42 -23.37
CA ARG A 244 -12.96 26.26 -22.45
C ARG A 244 -13.27 25.37 -21.24
N LYS A 245 -14.41 25.59 -20.56
CA LYS A 245 -14.86 24.76 -19.43
C LYS A 245 -15.06 23.31 -19.87
N ARG A 246 -15.66 23.09 -21.05
CA ARG A 246 -15.84 21.76 -21.63
C ARG A 246 -14.51 21.04 -21.85
N TRP A 247 -13.51 21.72 -22.42
CA TRP A 247 -12.19 21.12 -22.59
C TRP A 247 -11.50 20.82 -21.26
N LEU A 248 -11.60 21.71 -20.26
CA LEU A 248 -11.08 21.46 -18.93
C LEU A 248 -11.72 20.21 -18.28
N VAL A 249 -13.04 20.05 -18.39
CA VAL A 249 -13.76 18.84 -17.91
C VAL A 249 -13.26 17.58 -18.62
N ILE A 250 -13.10 17.62 -19.95
CA ILE A 250 -12.65 16.48 -20.73
C ILE A 250 -11.20 16.10 -20.35
N ILE A 251 -10.28 17.07 -20.38
CA ILE A 251 -8.85 16.84 -20.10
C ILE A 251 -8.66 16.33 -18.67
N SER A 252 -9.29 16.96 -17.69
CA SER A 252 -9.16 16.56 -16.28
C SER A 252 -9.65 15.13 -16.02
N ASN A 253 -10.72 14.67 -16.68
CA ASN A 253 -11.19 13.29 -16.51
C ASN A 253 -10.35 12.26 -17.28
N ILE A 254 -9.65 12.66 -18.34
CA ILE A 254 -8.71 11.78 -19.05
C ILE A 254 -7.52 11.48 -18.13
N ILE A 255 -7.03 12.48 -17.40
CA ILE A 255 -5.88 12.37 -16.50
C ILE A 255 -6.29 11.70 -15.18
N LEU A 256 -7.39 12.15 -14.58
CA LEU A 256 -7.91 11.66 -13.30
C LEU A 256 -9.42 11.37 -13.44
N PRO A 257 -9.79 10.13 -13.76
CA PRO A 257 -11.20 9.72 -13.83
C PRO A 257 -11.97 10.13 -12.58
N GLY A 258 -13.10 10.81 -12.77
CA GLY A 258 -13.90 11.38 -11.70
C GLY A 258 -13.67 12.88 -11.48
N MET A 259 -12.47 13.42 -11.74
CA MET A 259 -12.18 14.86 -11.59
C MET A 259 -13.04 15.73 -12.51
N GLY A 260 -13.20 15.33 -13.78
CA GLY A 260 -14.04 16.09 -14.71
C GLY A 260 -15.52 16.12 -14.32
N TYR A 261 -16.03 15.08 -13.64
CA TYR A 261 -17.38 15.08 -13.10
C TYR A 261 -17.53 16.07 -11.94
N ILE A 262 -16.50 16.28 -11.13
CA ILE A 262 -16.49 17.32 -10.08
C ILE A 262 -16.51 18.71 -10.73
N ILE A 263 -15.65 18.96 -11.72
CA ILE A 263 -15.61 20.24 -12.46
C ILE A 263 -16.90 20.49 -13.24
N GLY A 264 -17.55 19.41 -13.69
CA GLY A 264 -18.84 19.41 -14.38
C GLY A 264 -20.06 19.44 -13.46
N ASP A 265 -19.89 19.81 -12.19
CA ASP A 265 -20.96 19.99 -11.20
C ASP A 265 -21.72 18.69 -10.80
N LYS A 266 -21.14 17.52 -11.09
CA LYS A 266 -21.63 16.18 -10.66
C LYS A 266 -20.74 15.60 -9.55
N ASN A 267 -20.65 16.34 -8.45
CA ASN A 267 -19.67 16.13 -7.38
C ASN A 267 -19.68 14.71 -6.78
N ILE A 268 -20.84 14.17 -6.41
CA ILE A 268 -20.93 12.84 -5.76
C ILE A 268 -20.38 11.74 -6.69
N ARG A 269 -20.82 11.74 -7.95
CA ARG A 269 -20.34 10.77 -8.94
C ARG A 269 -18.86 10.94 -9.21
N GLY A 270 -18.39 12.19 -9.31
CA GLY A 270 -16.98 12.48 -9.51
C GLY A 270 -16.10 12.03 -8.35
N PHE A 271 -16.53 12.26 -7.11
CA PHE A 271 -15.84 11.82 -5.91
C PHE A 271 -15.73 10.29 -5.83
N LEU A 272 -16.82 9.57 -6.09
CA LEU A 272 -16.81 8.09 -6.06
C LEU A 272 -15.87 7.51 -7.12
N LEU A 273 -15.91 8.05 -8.35
CA LEU A 273 -15.03 7.61 -9.44
C LEU A 273 -13.56 7.93 -9.18
N LEU A 274 -13.28 9.12 -8.65
CA LEU A 274 -11.91 9.53 -8.30
C LEU A 274 -11.36 8.70 -7.14
N SER A 275 -12.18 8.41 -6.14
CA SER A 275 -11.80 7.57 -5.01
C SER A 275 -11.51 6.14 -5.45
N LEU A 276 -12.37 5.55 -6.31
CA LEU A 276 -12.14 4.24 -6.90
C LEU A 276 -10.84 4.20 -7.72
N TRP A 277 -10.58 5.26 -8.49
CA TRP A 277 -9.35 5.39 -9.27
C TRP A 277 -8.10 5.40 -8.37
N ILE A 278 -8.12 6.20 -7.30
CA ILE A 278 -6.99 6.27 -6.35
C ILE A 278 -6.77 4.92 -5.66
N LEU A 279 -7.85 4.24 -5.23
CA LEU A 279 -7.77 2.93 -4.58
C LEU A 279 -7.23 1.83 -5.50
N LEU A 280 -7.53 1.87 -6.80
CA LEU A 280 -6.99 0.89 -7.76
C LEU A 280 -5.47 1.01 -7.90
N PHE A 281 -4.91 2.22 -7.79
CA PHE A 281 -3.47 2.45 -7.90
C PHE A 281 -2.73 2.46 -6.54
N GLU A 282 -3.44 2.49 -5.41
CA GLU A 282 -2.85 2.43 -4.07
C GLU A 282 -1.89 1.23 -3.90
N PRO A 283 -2.23 -0.01 -4.30
CA PRO A 283 -1.31 -1.15 -4.19
C PRO A 283 -0.03 -0.98 -5.02
N LEU A 284 -0.12 -0.36 -6.21
CA LEU A 284 1.01 -0.13 -7.12
C LEU A 284 1.95 0.98 -6.61
N ILE A 285 1.39 2.00 -5.96
CA ILE A 285 2.17 3.08 -5.34
C ILE A 285 2.90 2.55 -4.09
N ILE A 286 2.25 1.68 -3.33
CA ILE A 286 2.77 1.08 -2.10
C ILE A 286 3.81 -0.02 -2.39
N SER A 287 3.73 -0.71 -3.53
CA SER A 287 4.55 -1.90 -3.83
C SER A 287 6.00 -1.63 -4.21
N GLU A 288 6.38 -0.40 -4.60
CA GLU A 288 7.73 -0.18 -5.14
C GLU A 288 8.54 0.96 -4.51
N PHE A 289 7.92 2.04 -4.00
CA PHE A 289 8.67 3.27 -3.70
C PHE A 289 8.86 3.62 -2.21
N ILE A 290 8.02 3.10 -1.29
CA ILE A 290 8.03 3.57 0.12
C ILE A 290 8.24 2.43 1.14
N THR A 291 7.84 1.20 0.85
CA THR A 291 7.79 0.11 1.85
C THR A 291 9.02 -0.80 1.89
N ARG A 292 10.06 -0.54 1.08
CA ARG A 292 11.30 -1.35 0.98
C ARG A 292 12.08 -1.54 2.30
N GLY A 293 11.72 -0.86 3.39
CA GLY A 293 12.31 -1.05 4.71
C GLY A 293 11.39 -1.63 5.79
N LEU A 294 10.13 -1.94 5.46
CA LEU A 294 9.07 -2.11 6.48
C LEU A 294 8.24 -3.39 6.36
N MET A 295 8.48 -4.29 5.40
CA MET A 295 7.94 -5.66 5.50
C MET A 295 8.97 -6.67 5.01
N PRO A 296 9.20 -7.77 5.76
CA PRO A 296 10.13 -8.84 5.35
C PRO A 296 9.57 -9.72 4.22
N PHE A 297 8.33 -9.48 3.79
CA PHE A 297 7.70 -10.20 2.69
C PHE A 297 7.70 -9.31 1.45
N SER A 298 8.34 -9.79 0.38
CA SER A 298 7.95 -9.39 -0.97
C SER A 298 6.55 -9.96 -1.20
N VAL A 299 5.51 -9.15 -1.04
CA VAL A 299 4.25 -9.45 -1.73
C VAL A 299 4.58 -9.28 -3.20
N GLU A 300 4.97 -10.38 -3.85
CA GLU A 300 5.05 -10.40 -5.30
C GLU A 300 3.62 -10.23 -5.79
N ILE A 301 3.25 -8.99 -6.11
CA ILE A 301 2.03 -8.74 -6.87
C ILE A 301 2.27 -9.46 -8.19
N SER A 302 1.53 -10.55 -8.40
CA SER A 302 1.75 -11.35 -9.59
C SER A 302 1.50 -10.49 -10.83
N PHE A 303 2.17 -10.80 -11.94
CA PHE A 303 1.88 -10.14 -13.22
C PHE A 303 0.37 -10.18 -13.54
N LEU A 304 -0.31 -11.25 -13.13
CA LEU A 304 -1.75 -11.42 -13.30
C LEU A 304 -2.57 -10.41 -12.48
N GLU A 305 -2.15 -10.13 -11.25
CA GLU A 305 -2.79 -9.14 -10.37
C GLU A 305 -2.57 -7.71 -10.89
N ILE A 306 -1.35 -7.35 -11.30
CA ILE A 306 -1.06 -6.06 -11.96
C ILE A 306 -1.89 -5.93 -13.23
N ALA A 307 -1.91 -6.96 -14.08
CA ALA A 307 -2.70 -6.98 -15.30
C ALA A 307 -4.20 -6.83 -15.01
N SER A 308 -4.72 -7.44 -13.95
CA SER A 308 -6.12 -7.30 -13.54
C SER A 308 -6.46 -5.89 -13.07
N ILE A 309 -5.59 -5.26 -12.28
CA ILE A 309 -5.74 -3.87 -11.81
C ILE A 309 -5.72 -2.92 -13.00
N VAL A 310 -4.74 -3.07 -13.91
CA VAL A 310 -4.63 -2.25 -15.12
C VAL A 310 -5.84 -2.45 -16.05
N PHE A 311 -6.33 -3.68 -16.19
CA PHE A 311 -7.51 -3.99 -17.00
C PHE A 311 -8.79 -3.36 -16.42
N ILE A 312 -9.01 -3.47 -15.11
CA ILE A 312 -10.14 -2.84 -14.42
C ILE A 312 -10.04 -1.31 -14.54
N ALA A 313 -8.85 -0.74 -14.31
CA ALA A 313 -8.61 0.69 -14.49
C ALA A 313 -8.89 1.12 -15.94
N PHE A 314 -8.45 0.36 -16.93
CA PHE A 314 -8.71 0.64 -18.34
C PHE A 314 -10.22 0.63 -18.68
N ILE A 315 -10.97 -0.34 -18.14
CA ILE A 315 -12.44 -0.38 -18.30
C ILE A 315 -13.10 0.85 -17.65
N VAL A 316 -12.73 1.18 -16.41
CA VAL A 316 -13.25 2.37 -15.70
C VAL A 316 -12.91 3.65 -16.47
N TRP A 317 -11.70 3.75 -17.02
CA TRP A 317 -11.25 4.87 -17.84
C TRP A 317 -12.08 5.00 -19.13
N ILE A 318 -12.27 3.92 -19.89
CA ILE A 318 -13.12 3.90 -21.09
C ILE A 318 -14.55 4.33 -20.74
N LEU A 319 -15.16 3.70 -19.74
CA LEU A 319 -16.55 3.97 -19.37
C LEU A 319 -16.76 5.43 -18.94
N THR A 320 -15.78 6.02 -18.25
CA THR A 320 -15.88 7.42 -17.81
C THR A 320 -15.65 8.42 -18.95
N VAL A 321 -14.69 8.17 -19.85
CA VAL A 321 -14.36 9.05 -20.98
C VAL A 321 -15.48 9.04 -22.04
N PHE A 322 -16.00 7.87 -22.42
CA PHE A 322 -17.07 7.78 -23.43
C PHE A 322 -18.40 8.37 -22.93
N ARG A 323 -18.72 8.19 -21.64
CA ARG A 323 -19.96 8.70 -21.04
C ARG A 323 -19.96 10.21 -20.84
N MET A 324 -18.81 10.88 -20.89
CA MET A 324 -18.75 12.34 -20.92
C MET A 324 -18.93 12.95 -22.31
N ARG A 325 -18.63 12.22 -23.40
CA ARG A 325 -18.86 12.71 -24.78
C ARG A 325 -20.34 12.96 -25.08
N SER A 326 -21.26 12.37 -24.33
CA SER A 326 -22.70 12.56 -24.45
C SER A 326 -23.27 13.76 -23.67
N TRP A 327 -22.45 14.54 -22.96
CA TRP A 327 -22.92 15.80 -22.35
C TRP A 327 -23.10 16.86 -23.43
N ARG A 328 -24.37 17.05 -23.84
CA ARG A 328 -24.88 18.26 -24.47
C ARG A 328 -25.58 19.12 -23.44
#